data_AF-X0WS20-F1
#
_entry.id   AF-X0WS20-F1
#
_cell.length_a   1.000
_cell.length_b   1.000
_cell.length_c   1.000
_cell.angle_alpha   90.00
_cell.angle_beta   90.00
_cell.angle_gamma   90.00
#
_symmetry.space_group_name_H-M   'P 1'
#
loop_
_entity.id
_entity.type
_entity.pdbx_description
1 polymer ?
#
loop_
_entity_poly.entity_id
_entity_poly.type
_entity_poly.pdbx_seq_one_letter_code
_entity_poly.pdbx_strand_id
1 'polypeptide(L)'
;MSKVTGQSLKLASISVRGIVQGVGFRPFVYGLAVKHNLKGWVYNTSEDVKIEVEGEAEAVEQFELELETKAPPLAHIENVTIEHHPPLGYKNFEIRHSQAQEGKYQLISPDVATCQACLGE
;
A
#
# COMPACT_ATOMS: atom_id res chain seq x y z
N MET A 1 12.81 -11.36 27.43
CA MET A 1 12.48 -12.47 26.51
C MET A 1 11.71 -11.90 25.34
N SER A 2 12.38 -11.50 24.26
CA SER A 2 11.71 -11.23 22.99
C SER A 2 12.38 -12.13 21.98
N LYS A 3 11.65 -13.15 21.55
CA LYS A 3 12.10 -14.10 20.53
C LYS A 3 12.57 -13.28 19.32
N VAL A 4 13.86 -13.29 19.05
CA VAL A 4 14.38 -13.09 17.69
C VAL A 4 14.10 -14.40 16.97
N THR A 5 12.83 -14.65 16.66
CA THR A 5 12.48 -15.59 15.60
C THR A 5 13.02 -14.98 14.33
N GLY A 6 13.85 -15.70 13.58
CA GLY A 6 14.29 -15.28 12.25
C GLY A 6 13.06 -15.07 11.37
N GLN A 7 12.51 -13.87 11.40
CA GLN A 7 11.35 -13.50 10.61
C GLN A 7 11.85 -13.14 9.23
N SER A 8 11.56 -14.02 8.28
CA SER A 8 11.67 -13.70 6.87
C SER A 8 10.74 -12.52 6.61
N LEU A 9 11.34 -11.36 6.37
CA LEU A 9 10.61 -10.21 5.87
C LEU A 9 10.18 -10.50 4.43
N LYS A 10 8.94 -10.16 4.11
CA LYS A 10 8.43 -10.23 2.75
C LYS A 10 7.76 -8.91 2.39
N LEU A 11 7.83 -8.59 1.11
CA LEU A 11 7.05 -7.53 0.51
C LEU A 11 5.90 -8.15 -0.28
N ALA A 12 4.71 -7.58 -0.19
CA ALA A 12 3.58 -7.92 -1.03
C ALA A 12 3.12 -6.67 -1.80
N SER A 13 3.10 -6.79 -3.11
CA SER A 13 2.50 -5.84 -4.04
C SER A 13 1.07 -6.30 -4.32
N ILE A 14 0.10 -5.49 -3.93
CA ILE A 14 -1.32 -5.83 -4.01
C ILE A 14 -2.04 -4.81 -4.90
N SER A 15 -2.83 -5.32 -5.84
CA SER A 15 -3.71 -4.53 -6.70
C SER A 15 -5.15 -4.94 -6.46
N VAL A 16 -5.96 -4.00 -5.98
CA VAL A 16 -7.39 -4.21 -5.74
C VAL A 16 -8.19 -3.45 -6.79
N ARG A 17 -8.94 -4.17 -7.61
CA ARG A 17 -9.82 -3.61 -8.65
C ARG A 17 -11.28 -3.72 -8.24
N GLY A 18 -12.07 -2.69 -8.56
CA GLY A 18 -13.53 -2.68 -8.38
C GLY A 18 -14.05 -1.32 -7.92
N ILE A 19 -15.17 -1.32 -7.19
CA ILE A 19 -15.77 -0.11 -6.62
C ILE A 19 -15.07 0.22 -5.30
N VAL A 20 -13.91 0.89 -5.40
CA VAL A 20 -13.00 1.16 -4.26
C VAL A 20 -12.69 2.64 -4.06
N GLN A 21 -13.30 3.51 -4.87
CA GLN A 21 -13.16 4.97 -4.80
C GLN A 21 -14.32 5.60 -4.03
N GLY A 22 -14.03 6.58 -3.17
CA GLY A 22 -15.06 7.28 -2.37
C GLY A 22 -15.62 6.47 -1.18
N VAL A 23 -15.15 5.25 -0.95
CA VAL A 23 -15.67 4.31 0.08
C VAL A 23 -14.80 4.21 1.35
N GLY A 24 -13.78 5.07 1.47
CA GLY A 24 -12.85 5.02 2.60
C GLY A 24 -11.82 3.88 2.54
N PHE A 25 -11.52 3.36 1.34
CA PHE A 25 -10.58 2.23 1.19
C PHE A 25 -9.15 2.55 1.65
N ARG A 26 -8.63 3.75 1.32
CA ARG A 26 -7.28 4.19 1.75
C ARG A 26 -7.11 4.24 3.29
N PRO A 27 -7.98 4.90 4.07
CA PRO A 27 -7.87 4.88 5.53
C PRO A 27 -8.08 3.49 6.12
N PHE A 28 -8.92 2.64 5.50
CA PHE A 28 -9.04 1.23 5.89
C PHE A 28 -7.71 0.49 5.74
N VAL A 29 -7.06 0.57 4.56
CA VAL A 29 -5.76 -0.04 4.29
C VAL A 29 -4.68 0.48 5.25
N TYR A 30 -4.62 1.79 5.47
CA TYR A 30 -3.67 2.39 6.42
C TYR A 30 -3.86 1.84 7.84
N GLY A 31 -5.10 1.77 8.33
CA GLY A 31 -5.40 1.21 9.63
C GLY A 31 -4.98 -0.26 9.76
N LEU A 32 -5.21 -1.05 8.72
CA LEU A 32 -4.80 -2.45 8.65
C LEU A 32 -3.27 -2.60 8.68
N ALA A 33 -2.55 -1.78 7.90
CA ALA A 33 -1.09 -1.80 7.86
C ALA A 33 -0.49 -1.41 9.22
N VAL A 34 -1.01 -0.37 9.87
CA VAL A 34 -0.57 0.05 11.21
C VAL A 34 -0.86 -1.03 12.25
N LYS A 35 -2.04 -1.66 12.21
CA LYS A 35 -2.43 -2.75 13.13
C LYS A 35 -1.46 -3.93 13.07
N HIS A 36 -0.99 -4.28 11.87
CA HIS A 36 -0.03 -5.36 11.63
C HIS A 36 1.44 -4.92 11.66
N ASN A 37 1.70 -3.66 12.05
CA ASN A 37 3.03 -3.05 12.05
C ASN A 37 3.77 -3.11 10.70
N LEU A 38 3.04 -3.17 9.59
CA LEU A 38 3.58 -3.20 8.23
C LEU A 38 4.01 -1.81 7.76
N LYS A 39 4.99 -1.77 6.87
CA LYS A 39 5.53 -0.56 6.23
C LYS A 39 5.28 -0.62 4.72
N GLY A 40 5.33 0.51 4.03
CA GLY A 40 5.01 0.58 2.59
C GLY A 40 4.07 1.72 2.27
N TRP A 41 3.10 1.50 1.39
CA TRP A 41 2.26 2.58 0.89
C TRP A 41 0.94 2.12 0.29
N VAL A 42 0.02 3.06 0.14
CA VAL A 42 -1.23 2.88 -0.61
C VAL A 42 -1.54 4.12 -1.46
N TYR A 43 -1.97 3.93 -2.70
CA TYR A 43 -2.59 4.98 -3.51
C TYR A 43 -3.69 4.43 -4.42
N ASN A 44 -4.57 5.31 -4.86
CA ASN A 44 -5.59 4.97 -5.84
C ASN A 44 -5.10 5.38 -7.24
N THR A 45 -5.35 4.53 -8.23
CA THR A 45 -5.37 4.92 -9.63
C THR A 45 -6.79 5.31 -10.04
N SER A 46 -6.97 5.64 -11.32
CA SER A 46 -8.29 5.87 -11.90
C SER A 46 -9.21 4.65 -11.85
N GLU A 47 -8.66 3.43 -11.77
CA GLU A 47 -9.42 2.17 -11.90
C GLU A 47 -9.17 1.17 -10.74
N ASP A 48 -8.11 1.35 -9.95
CA ASP A 48 -7.65 0.38 -8.95
C ASP A 48 -7.13 1.07 -7.67
N VAL A 49 -6.90 0.28 -6.62
CA VAL A 49 -6.03 0.64 -5.50
C VAL A 49 -4.75 -0.18 -5.58
N LYS A 50 -3.61 0.50 -5.55
CA LYS A 50 -2.28 -0.11 -5.46
C LYS A 50 -1.79 0.01 -4.04
N ILE A 51 -1.32 -1.11 -3.49
CA ILE A 51 -0.86 -1.23 -2.13
C ILE A 51 0.47 -1.97 -2.17
N GLU A 52 1.42 -1.53 -1.36
CA GLU A 52 2.62 -2.29 -1.08
C GLU A 52 2.80 -2.36 0.42
N VAL A 53 2.96 -3.58 0.94
CA VAL A 53 3.21 -3.82 2.36
C VAL A 53 4.44 -4.67 2.52
N GLU A 54 5.25 -4.31 3.50
CA GLU A 54 6.46 -5.00 3.87
C GLU A 54 6.46 -5.21 5.37
N GLY A 55 6.85 -6.41 5.78
CA GLY A 55 7.01 -6.76 7.18
C GLY A 55 7.23 -8.25 7.34
N GLU A 56 6.95 -8.74 8.53
CA GLU A 56 7.01 -10.18 8.81
C GLU A 56 6.06 -10.96 7.90
N ALA A 57 6.49 -12.14 7.44
CA ALA A 57 5.67 -12.98 6.57
C ALA A 57 4.25 -13.22 7.11
N GLU A 58 4.15 -13.57 8.39
CA GLU A 58 2.86 -13.81 9.05
C GLU A 58 1.98 -12.55 9.08
N ALA A 59 2.57 -11.39 9.37
CA ALA A 59 1.84 -10.11 9.42
C ALA A 59 1.29 -9.71 8.04
N VAL A 60 2.08 -9.92 6.97
CA VAL A 60 1.62 -9.66 5.60
C VAL A 60 0.53 -10.67 5.20
N GLU A 61 0.66 -11.95 5.53
CA GLU A 61 -0.40 -12.96 5.31
C GLU A 61 -1.72 -12.60 6.02
N GLN A 62 -1.66 -12.13 7.26
CA GLN A 62 -2.85 -11.68 7.99
C GLN A 62 -3.44 -10.40 7.37
N PHE A 63 -2.61 -9.49 6.88
CA PHE A 63 -3.06 -8.30 6.16
C PHE A 63 -3.80 -8.68 4.87
N GLU A 64 -3.25 -9.60 4.06
CA GLU A 64 -3.85 -10.10 2.82
C GLU A 64 -5.27 -10.66 3.11
N LEU A 65 -5.39 -11.52 4.12
CA LEU A 65 -6.67 -12.09 4.53
C LEU A 65 -7.68 -11.05 5.04
N GLU A 66 -7.24 -10.11 5.89
CA GLU A 66 -8.13 -9.07 6.43
C GLU A 66 -8.53 -8.04 5.36
N LEU A 67 -7.69 -7.79 4.36
CA LEU A 67 -8.00 -6.89 3.24
C LEU A 67 -9.22 -7.38 2.45
N GLU A 68 -9.30 -8.68 2.19
CA GLU A 68 -10.42 -9.30 1.47
C GLU A 68 -11.66 -9.49 2.35
N THR A 69 -11.46 -9.93 3.61
CA THR A 69 -12.59 -10.30 4.49
C THR A 69 -13.22 -9.12 5.24
N LYS A 70 -12.49 -8.03 5.44
CA LYS A 70 -12.95 -6.85 6.20
C LYS A 70 -13.07 -5.59 5.36
N ALA A 71 -13.09 -5.75 4.03
CA ALA A 71 -13.31 -4.64 3.12
C ALA A 71 -14.55 -3.81 3.53
N PRO A 72 -14.54 -2.48 3.36
CA PRO A 72 -15.68 -1.64 3.70
C PRO A 72 -16.97 -2.14 3.01
N PRO A 73 -18.16 -2.05 3.64
CA PRO A 73 -19.40 -2.59 3.07
C PRO A 73 -19.83 -1.90 1.77
N LEU A 74 -19.34 -0.67 1.54
CA LEU A 74 -19.55 0.06 0.30
C LEU A 74 -18.50 -0.26 -0.77
N ALA A 75 -17.41 -0.95 -0.41
CA ALA A 75 -16.40 -1.39 -1.34
C ALA A 75 -16.85 -2.69 -2.00
N HIS A 76 -16.76 -2.75 -3.32
CA HIS A 76 -16.97 -3.98 -4.07
C HIS A 76 -15.68 -4.36 -4.77
N ILE A 77 -15.02 -5.41 -4.28
CA ILE A 77 -13.78 -5.91 -4.86
C ILE A 77 -14.13 -6.90 -5.95
N GLU A 78 -13.76 -6.60 -7.19
CA GLU A 78 -13.94 -7.49 -8.35
C GLU A 78 -12.73 -8.39 -8.56
N ASN A 79 -11.52 -7.88 -8.29
CA ASN A 79 -10.30 -8.64 -8.46
C ASN A 79 -9.23 -8.16 -7.47
N VAL A 80 -8.50 -9.11 -6.89
CA VAL A 80 -7.29 -8.85 -6.12
C VAL A 80 -6.15 -9.63 -6.76
N THR A 81 -5.07 -8.95 -7.10
CA THR A 81 -3.81 -9.56 -7.51
C THR A 81 -2.77 -9.29 -6.45
N ILE A 82 -2.04 -10.33 -6.05
CA ILE A 82 -1.00 -10.24 -5.02
C ILE A 82 0.28 -10.88 -5.55
N GLU A 83 1.39 -10.16 -5.44
CA GLU A 83 2.72 -10.62 -5.83
C GLU A 83 3.69 -10.42 -4.67
N HIS A 84 4.43 -11.47 -4.31
CA HIS A 84 5.41 -11.42 -3.23
C HIS A 84 6.82 -11.18 -3.77
N HIS A 85 7.55 -10.31 -3.09
CA HIS A 85 8.91 -9.90 -3.45
C HIS A 85 9.82 -9.88 -2.22
N PRO A 86 11.16 -9.90 -2.41
CA PRO A 86 12.09 -9.60 -1.33
C PRO A 86 11.85 -8.17 -0.77
N PRO A 87 12.14 -7.95 0.52
CA PRO A 87 11.93 -6.66 1.15
C PRO A 87 12.83 -5.58 0.54
N LEU A 88 12.27 -4.38 0.39
CA LEU A 88 12.92 -3.15 -0.04
C LEU A 88 13.41 -2.28 1.14
N GLY A 89 12.92 -2.51 2.36
CA GLY A 89 13.35 -1.81 3.58
C GLY A 89 12.57 -0.53 3.88
N TYR A 90 11.24 -0.57 3.74
CA TYR A 90 10.39 0.58 4.06
C TYR A 90 10.42 0.93 5.54
N LYS A 91 10.47 2.23 5.84
CA LYS A 91 10.54 2.73 7.23
C LYS A 91 9.18 3.02 7.83
N ASN A 92 8.23 3.47 7.01
CA ASN A 92 6.90 3.92 7.41
C ASN A 92 5.85 3.36 6.44
N PHE A 93 4.58 3.45 6.83
CA PHE A 93 3.46 3.23 5.91
C PHE A 93 2.83 4.57 5.54
N GLU A 94 2.65 4.83 4.24
CA GLU A 94 2.24 6.15 3.74
C GLU A 94 1.00 6.07 2.83
N ILE A 95 0.05 6.98 3.02
CA ILE A 95 -1.02 7.20 2.04
C ILE A 95 -0.48 8.16 0.99
N ARG A 96 -0.12 7.63 -0.18
CA ARG A 96 0.41 8.44 -1.29
C ARG A 96 -0.73 9.13 -2.05
N HIS A 97 -0.37 10.21 -2.75
CA HIS A 97 -1.30 10.89 -3.65
C HIS A 97 -1.78 9.93 -4.73
N SER A 98 -3.06 10.04 -5.08
CA SER A 98 -3.62 9.25 -6.19
C SER A 98 -2.86 9.57 -7.48
N GLN A 99 -2.45 8.54 -8.21
CA GLN A 99 -1.79 8.70 -9.50
C GLN A 99 -2.82 8.49 -10.61
N ALA A 100 -2.99 9.48 -11.47
CA ALA A 100 -3.64 9.24 -12.75
C ALA A 100 -2.72 8.35 -13.59
N GLN A 101 -3.23 7.28 -14.18
CA GLN A 101 -2.44 6.40 -15.03
C GLN A 101 -2.11 7.16 -16.34
N GLU A 102 -0.84 7.52 -16.52
CA GLU A 102 -0.41 8.30 -17.70
C GLU A 102 -0.46 7.40 -18.95
N GLY A 103 -1.39 7.72 -19.87
CA GLY A 103 -1.80 6.88 -21.01
C GLY A 103 -3.29 7.03 -21.36
N LYS A 104 -4.11 7.38 -20.36
CA LYS A 104 -5.29 8.26 -20.52
C LYS A 104 -4.85 9.63 -20.01
N TYR A 105 -4.33 10.46 -20.93
CA TYR A 105 -3.58 11.70 -20.67
C TYR A 105 -3.93 12.42 -19.36
N GLN A 106 -3.02 12.38 -18.41
CA GLN A 106 -2.74 13.57 -17.63
C GLN A 106 -1.23 13.71 -17.50
N LEU A 107 -0.68 14.46 -18.46
CA LEU A 107 0.67 15.00 -18.44
C LEU A 107 0.89 15.68 -17.09
N ILE A 108 1.63 15.05 -16.19
CA ILE A 108 2.33 15.79 -15.14
C ILE A 108 3.69 15.15 -14.92
N SER A 109 4.69 15.93 -15.30
CA SER A 109 6.11 15.60 -15.43
C SER A 109 6.73 14.92 -14.20
N PRO A 110 7.78 14.11 -14.42
CA PRO A 110 8.56 13.50 -13.36
C PRO A 110 9.43 14.56 -12.66
N ASP A 111 8.91 15.15 -11.60
CA ASP A 111 9.74 15.88 -10.63
C ASP A 111 9.21 15.60 -9.21
N VAL A 112 9.58 14.44 -8.66
CA VAL A 112 9.84 14.27 -7.22
C VAL A 112 10.85 13.13 -7.09
N ALA A 113 12.10 13.41 -7.42
CA ALA A 113 13.23 12.75 -6.79
C ALA A 113 13.66 13.64 -5.61
N THR A 114 13.71 13.05 -4.42
CA THR A 114 14.35 13.57 -3.20
C THR A 114 15.59 14.45 -3.44
N CYS A 115 15.69 15.64 -2.83
CA CYS A 115 16.61 15.94 -1.71
C CYS A 115 16.82 17.45 -1.44
N GLN A 116 17.08 17.74 -0.16
CA GLN A 116 17.50 18.97 0.55
C GLN A 116 17.96 20.20 -0.27
N ALA A 117 17.11 21.23 -0.35
CA ALA A 117 17.53 22.61 -0.62
C ALA A 117 16.53 23.63 -0.03
N CYS A 118 16.18 23.49 1.26
CA CYS A 118 15.44 24.52 2.00
C CYS A 118 16.32 25.09 3.12
N LEU A 119 17.45 25.69 2.75
CA LEU A 119 18.26 26.47 3.68
C LEU A 119 18.76 27.76 2.99
N GLY A 120 18.23 28.90 3.43
CA GLY A 120 18.54 30.27 2.97
C GLY A 120 17.49 30.77 1.97
N GLU A 121 16.62 31.72 2.27
CA GLU A 121 16.74 32.89 3.16
C GLU A 121 15.46 33.17 3.99
#